data_AF-A0A7S3J8U1-F1
#
_entry.id   AF-A0A7S3J8U1-F1
#
_cell.length_a   1.000
_cell.length_b   1.000
_cell.length_c   1.000
_cell.angle_alpha   90.00
_cell.angle_beta   90.00
_cell.angle_gamma   90.00
#
_symmetry.space_group_name_H-M   'P 1'
#
loop_
_entity.id
_entity.type
_entity.pdbx_description
1 polymer ?
#
loop_
_entity_poly.entity_id
_entity_poly.type
_entity_poly.pdbx_seq_one_letter_code
_entity_poly.pdbx_strand_id
1 'polypeptide(L)'
;TSESNPCEKVKESCKRVMRNAYHVKINQEKLQELATQIQETEYKYLTWEECHFKITEDVTTEQIIAYVVVVDTLNFCFWPTSGFEYDNLTSNLTKLLKEDPDFFKSERLAKVTTEDVKTKIFTEDFC
;
A
#
# COMPACT_ATOMS: atom_id res chain seq x y z
N THR A 1 -4.12 -5.58 34.24
CA THR A 1 -3.05 -6.39 33.64
C THR A 1 -2.68 -5.76 32.31
N SER A 2 -1.51 -5.12 32.20
CA SER A 2 -1.14 -4.47 30.92
C SER A 2 -0.84 -5.57 29.90
N GLU A 3 -1.69 -5.66 28.89
CA GLU A 3 -1.53 -6.60 27.80
C GLU A 3 -0.22 -6.30 27.06
N SER A 4 0.67 -7.28 26.99
CA SER A 4 1.98 -7.13 26.34
C SER A 4 1.80 -6.75 24.86
N ASN A 5 2.48 -5.68 24.43
CA ASN A 5 2.46 -5.16 23.07
C ASN A 5 2.65 -6.31 22.05
N PRO A 6 1.72 -6.50 21.09
CA PRO A 6 1.80 -7.58 20.10
C PRO A 6 3.12 -7.59 19.31
N CYS A 7 3.65 -6.43 18.93
CA CYS A 7 4.93 -6.33 18.23
C CYS A 7 6.10 -6.84 19.08
N GLU A 8 6.06 -6.63 20.40
CA GLU A 8 7.08 -7.17 21.31
C GLU A 8 7.00 -8.69 21.42
N LYS A 9 5.78 -9.26 21.41
CA LYS A 9 5.61 -10.73 21.35
C LYS A 9 6.19 -11.32 20.07
N VAL A 10 5.96 -10.68 18.92
CA VAL A 10 6.53 -11.10 17.64
C VAL A 10 8.05 -11.05 17.70
N LYS A 11 8.64 -9.91 18.11
CA LYS A 11 10.09 -9.76 18.24
C LYS A 11 10.71 -10.81 19.15
N GLU A 12 10.10 -11.10 20.29
CA GLU A 12 10.63 -12.09 21.23
C GLU A 12 10.55 -13.51 20.67
N SER A 13 9.46 -13.85 19.98
CA SER A 13 9.34 -15.15 19.31
C SER A 13 10.39 -15.33 18.20
N CYS A 14 10.65 -14.30 17.40
CA CYS A 14 11.70 -14.31 16.37
C CYS A 14 13.11 -14.40 16.98
N LYS A 15 13.39 -13.69 18.07
CA LYS A 15 14.66 -13.80 18.81
C LYS A 15 14.90 -15.24 19.28
N ARG A 16 13.86 -15.92 19.78
CA ARG A 16 13.97 -17.32 20.18
C ARG A 16 14.36 -18.20 19.00
N VAL A 17 13.75 -18.03 17.83
CA VAL A 17 14.10 -18.79 16.63
C VAL A 17 15.56 -18.52 16.22
N MET A 18 15.94 -17.24 16.12
CA MET A 18 17.30 -16.82 15.79
C MET A 18 18.38 -17.42 16.70
N ARG A 19 18.14 -17.45 18.02
CA ARG A 19 19.09 -18.00 19.00
C ARG A 19 19.30 -19.51 18.88
N ASN A 20 18.29 -20.24 18.39
CA ASN A 20 18.31 -21.71 18.29
C ASN A 20 18.55 -22.21 16.86
N ALA A 21 18.67 -21.32 15.87
CA ALA A 21 18.96 -21.71 14.50
C ALA A 21 20.43 -22.12 14.36
N TYR A 22 20.68 -23.41 14.10
CA TYR A 22 22.03 -23.97 13.91
C TYR A 22 22.43 -24.11 12.44
N HIS A 23 21.48 -24.50 11.58
CA HIS A 23 21.74 -24.85 10.18
C HIS A 23 21.66 -23.65 9.23
N VAL A 24 20.97 -22.58 9.63
CA VAL A 24 20.80 -21.37 8.84
C VAL A 24 21.41 -20.21 9.61
N LYS A 25 22.39 -19.55 9.02
CA LYS A 25 23.07 -18.38 9.60
C LYS A 25 23.07 -17.26 8.59
N ILE A 26 22.92 -16.02 9.07
CA ILE A 26 23.10 -14.82 8.24
C ILE A 26 24.59 -14.70 7.94
N ASN A 27 24.93 -14.54 6.66
CA ASN A 27 26.28 -14.22 6.24
C ASN A 27 26.54 -12.73 6.52
N GLN A 28 27.26 -12.46 7.61
CA GLN A 28 27.54 -11.09 8.07
C GLN A 28 28.41 -10.30 7.09
N GLU A 29 29.37 -10.96 6.43
CA GLU A 29 30.21 -10.32 5.41
C GLU A 29 29.36 -9.86 4.23
N LYS A 30 28.49 -10.74 3.69
CA LYS A 30 27.59 -10.39 2.59
C LYS A 30 26.56 -9.34 2.96
N LEU A 31 26.09 -9.34 4.22
CA LEU A 31 25.22 -8.29 4.71
C LEU A 31 25.94 -6.93 4.74
N GLN A 32 27.20 -6.91 5.19
CA GLN A 32 28.01 -5.70 5.22
C GLN A 32 28.34 -5.22 3.80
N GLU A 33 28.71 -6.13 2.90
CA GLU A 33 28.91 -5.83 1.48
C GLU A 33 27.64 -5.20 0.87
N LEU A 34 26.47 -5.79 1.11
CA LEU A 34 25.19 -5.25 0.62
C LEU A 34 24.90 -3.86 1.21
N ALA A 35 25.14 -3.65 2.50
CA ALA A 35 24.93 -2.36 3.14
C ALA A 35 25.83 -1.28 2.53
N THR A 36 27.11 -1.60 2.31
CA THR A 36 28.05 -0.71 1.62
C THR A 36 27.61 -0.46 0.18
N GLN A 37 27.20 -1.48 -0.57
CA GLN A 37 26.66 -1.32 -1.92
C GLN A 37 25.45 -0.39 -1.96
N ILE A 38 24.49 -0.55 -1.04
CA ILE A 38 23.32 0.34 -0.95
C ILE A 38 23.76 1.77 -0.66
N GLN A 39 24.72 1.98 0.24
CA GLN A 39 25.21 3.31 0.58
C GLN A 39 25.94 4.00 -0.58
N GLU A 40 26.69 3.23 -1.37
CA GLU A 40 27.46 3.73 -2.52
C GLU A 40 26.62 3.85 -3.80
N THR A 41 25.49 3.15 -3.87
CA THR A 41 24.60 3.20 -5.03
C THR A 41 23.81 4.50 -5.02
N GLU A 42 23.97 5.29 -6.08
CA GLU A 42 23.08 6.42 -6.34
C GLU A 42 21.74 5.90 -6.85
N TYR A 43 20.74 5.86 -5.98
CA TYR A 43 19.38 5.51 -6.37
C TYR A 43 18.69 6.72 -6.98
N LYS A 44 18.19 6.54 -8.21
CA LYS A 44 17.19 7.46 -8.76
C LYS A 44 15.87 7.19 -8.04
N TYR A 45 15.57 8.01 -7.04
CA TYR A 45 14.25 8.00 -6.41
C TYR A 45 13.23 8.48 -7.43
N LEU A 46 12.20 7.68 -7.62
CA LEU A 46 11.01 8.10 -8.35
C LEU A 46 10.26 9.11 -7.48
N THR A 47 9.72 10.12 -8.13
CA THR A 47 8.79 11.06 -7.51
C THR A 47 7.50 10.35 -7.12
N TRP A 48 6.75 10.93 -6.19
CA TRP A 48 5.43 10.38 -5.82
C TRP A 48 4.52 10.23 -7.05
N GLU A 49 4.56 11.19 -7.97
CA GLU A 49 3.77 11.18 -9.21
C GLU A 49 4.15 10.05 -10.17
N GLU A 50 5.43 9.69 -10.23
CA GLU A 50 5.92 8.56 -11.03
C GLU A 50 5.48 7.21 -10.45
N CYS A 51 5.25 7.14 -9.14
CA CYS A 51 4.85 5.90 -8.45
C CYS A 51 3.35 5.74 -8.21
N HIS A 52 2.60 6.84 -8.09
CA HIS A 52 1.21 6.80 -7.59
C HIS A 52 0.23 7.40 -8.60
N PHE A 53 0.26 8.72 -8.74
CA PHE A 53 -0.69 9.43 -9.59
C PHE A 53 -0.06 10.72 -10.08
N LYS A 54 -0.04 10.90 -11.40
CA LYS A 54 0.40 12.17 -11.98
C LYS A 54 -0.67 13.22 -11.76
N ILE A 55 -0.34 14.26 -10.99
CA ILE A 55 -1.23 15.40 -10.75
C ILE A 55 -1.50 16.07 -12.10
N THR A 56 -2.77 16.09 -12.51
CA THR A 56 -3.24 16.87 -13.67
C THR A 56 -3.86 18.17 -13.17
N GLU A 57 -3.95 19.19 -14.04
CA GLU A 57 -4.53 20.49 -13.67
C GLU A 57 -5.99 20.38 -13.19
N ASP A 58 -6.66 19.28 -13.52
CA ASP A 58 -8.07 19.02 -13.23
C ASP A 58 -8.35 18.45 -11.83
N VAL A 59 -7.29 18.13 -11.05
CA VAL A 59 -7.42 17.53 -9.71
C VAL A 59 -6.69 18.37 -8.67
N THR A 60 -7.41 18.75 -7.62
CA THR A 60 -6.88 19.51 -6.49
C THR A 60 -6.10 18.61 -5.53
N THR A 61 -5.18 19.20 -4.76
CA THR A 61 -4.44 18.50 -3.69
C THR A 61 -5.38 17.80 -2.69
N GLU A 62 -6.50 18.42 -2.34
CA GLU A 62 -7.48 17.83 -1.40
C GLU A 62 -8.10 16.54 -1.95
N GLN A 63 -8.44 16.51 -3.24
CA GLN A 63 -8.98 15.33 -3.91
C GLN A 63 -7.93 14.21 -4.02
N ILE A 64 -6.66 14.57 -4.24
CA ILE A 64 -5.54 13.62 -4.22
C ILE A 64 -5.35 13.03 -2.83
N ILE A 65 -5.38 13.85 -1.78
CA ILE A 65 -5.26 13.38 -0.39
C ILE A 65 -6.41 12.41 -0.07
N ALA A 66 -7.65 12.77 -0.42
CA ALA A 66 -8.81 11.91 -0.22
C ALA A 66 -8.67 10.56 -0.96
N TYR A 67 -8.19 10.59 -2.21
CA TYR A 67 -7.87 9.39 -2.98
C TYR A 67 -6.84 8.51 -2.28
N VAL A 68 -5.70 9.07 -1.83
CA VAL A 68 -4.63 8.31 -1.15
C VAL A 68 -5.16 7.64 0.12
N VAL A 69 -5.93 8.35 0.92
CA VAL A 69 -6.54 7.79 2.13
C VAL A 69 -7.44 6.60 1.80
N VAL A 70 -8.22 6.67 0.72
CA VAL A 70 -9.09 5.57 0.29
C VAL A 70 -8.28 4.38 -0.23
N VAL A 71 -7.25 4.62 -1.05
CA VAL A 71 -6.33 3.57 -1.53
C VAL A 71 -5.71 2.83 -0.36
N ASP A 72 -5.14 3.54 0.61
CA ASP A 72 -4.48 2.92 1.76
C ASP A 72 -5.46 2.18 2.67
N THR A 73 -6.66 2.74 2.86
CA THR A 73 -7.72 2.09 3.66
C THR A 73 -8.16 0.78 3.02
N LEU A 74 -8.34 0.75 1.70
CA LEU A 74 -8.77 -0.45 0.98
C LEU A 74 -7.64 -1.47 0.81
N ASN A 75 -6.41 -1.02 0.56
CA ASN A 75 -5.24 -1.90 0.49
C ASN A 75 -5.01 -2.64 1.82
N PHE A 76 -5.31 -1.98 2.96
CA PHE A 76 -5.23 -2.60 4.27
C PHE A 76 -6.41 -3.55 4.57
N CYS A 77 -7.53 -3.43 3.85
CA CYS A 77 -8.75 -4.21 4.09
C CYS A 77 -8.98 -5.24 2.98
N PHE A 78 -8.73 -6.51 3.29
CA PHE A 78 -9.00 -7.73 2.51
C PHE A 78 -9.63 -7.60 1.10
N TRP A 79 -8.96 -8.19 0.12
CA TRP A 79 -9.42 -8.31 -1.28
C TRP A 79 -10.61 -9.27 -1.40
N PRO A 80 -11.78 -8.82 -1.88
CA PRO A 80 -12.99 -9.65 -1.95
C PRO A 80 -12.97 -10.68 -3.09
N THR A 81 -12.02 -10.58 -4.02
CA THR A 81 -12.02 -11.31 -5.29
C THR A 81 -10.68 -12.00 -5.52
N SER A 82 -10.73 -13.27 -5.92
CA SER A 82 -9.53 -14.05 -6.28
C SER A 82 -8.88 -13.46 -7.54
N GLY A 83 -7.57 -13.22 -7.49
CA GLY A 83 -6.80 -12.66 -8.62
C GLY A 83 -6.93 -11.15 -8.79
N PHE A 84 -7.59 -10.46 -7.86
CA PHE A 84 -7.60 -9.00 -7.80
C PHE A 84 -6.36 -8.51 -7.05
N GLU A 85 -5.51 -7.76 -7.74
CA GLU A 85 -4.23 -7.26 -7.23
C GLU A 85 -4.31 -5.75 -6.94
N TYR A 86 -3.30 -5.25 -6.23
CA TYR A 86 -3.19 -3.82 -5.89
C TYR A 86 -3.22 -2.90 -7.12
N ASP A 87 -2.62 -3.34 -8.23
CA ASP A 87 -2.61 -2.58 -9.48
C ASP A 87 -4.02 -2.42 -10.07
N ASN A 88 -4.89 -3.42 -9.88
CA ASN A 88 -6.29 -3.32 -10.30
C ASN A 88 -7.05 -2.31 -9.44
N LEU A 89 -6.83 -2.32 -8.12
CA LEU A 89 -7.42 -1.34 -7.21
C LEU A 89 -7.06 0.09 -7.61
N THR A 90 -5.76 0.35 -7.70
CA THR A 90 -5.23 1.69 -7.95
C THR A 90 -5.63 2.18 -9.32
N SER A 91 -5.65 1.30 -10.34
CA SER A 91 -6.15 1.62 -11.67
C SER A 91 -7.63 2.05 -11.66
N ASN A 92 -8.51 1.26 -11.02
CA ASN A 92 -9.95 1.58 -10.96
C ASN A 92 -10.23 2.86 -10.18
N LEU A 93 -9.59 3.05 -9.02
CA LEU A 93 -9.74 4.27 -8.22
C LEU A 93 -9.17 5.49 -8.94
N THR A 94 -8.05 5.34 -9.67
CA THR A 94 -7.45 6.39 -10.50
C THR A 94 -8.38 6.79 -11.63
N LYS A 95 -9.02 5.81 -12.29
CA LYS A 95 -10.03 6.08 -13.32
C LYS A 95 -11.21 6.85 -12.73
N LEU A 96 -11.70 6.42 -11.57
CA LEU A 96 -12.82 7.08 -10.89
C LEU A 96 -12.48 8.51 -10.46
N LEU A 97 -11.25 8.77 -9.98
CA LEU A 97 -10.76 10.11 -9.68
C LEU A 97 -10.75 11.02 -10.93
N LYS A 98 -10.35 10.48 -12.08
CA LYS A 98 -10.31 11.24 -13.35
C LYS A 98 -11.70 11.52 -13.91
N GLU A 99 -12.62 10.57 -13.81
CA GLU A 99 -14.00 10.71 -14.29
C GLU A 99 -14.86 11.58 -13.37
N ASP A 100 -14.61 11.49 -12.06
CA ASP A 100 -15.36 12.19 -11.02
C ASP A 100 -14.44 12.59 -9.86
N PRO A 101 -13.73 13.74 -9.98
CA PRO A 101 -12.75 14.20 -8.98
C PRO A 101 -13.31 14.37 -7.56
N ASP A 102 -14.62 14.55 -7.44
CA ASP A 102 -15.29 14.74 -6.17
C ASP A 102 -15.77 13.44 -5.53
N PHE A 103 -15.63 12.28 -6.19
CA PHE A 103 -16.11 11.00 -5.69
C PHE A 103 -15.62 10.68 -4.27
N PHE A 104 -14.34 10.98 -3.99
CA PHE A 104 -13.70 10.68 -2.71
C PHE A 104 -13.91 11.75 -1.63
N LYS A 105 -14.71 12.80 -1.88
CA LYS A 105 -15.08 13.75 -0.83
C LYS A 105 -15.83 13.06 0.30
N SER A 106 -15.57 13.46 1.54
CA SER A 106 -16.10 12.79 2.73
C SER A 106 -17.64 12.68 2.74
N GLU A 107 -18.33 13.71 2.27
CA GLU A 107 -19.79 13.80 2.22
C GLU A 107 -20.40 12.83 1.20
N ARG A 108 -19.62 12.44 0.19
CA ARG A 108 -20.00 11.45 -0.83
C ARG A 108 -19.60 10.05 -0.42
N LEU A 109 -18.40 9.87 0.14
CA LEU A 109 -17.96 8.60 0.73
C LEU A 109 -18.93 8.08 1.78
N ALA A 110 -19.50 8.96 2.62
CA ALA A 110 -20.51 8.59 3.61
C ALA A 110 -21.80 7.99 3.01
N LYS A 111 -22.02 8.16 1.70
CA LYS A 111 -23.21 7.68 0.97
C LYS A 111 -22.89 6.53 0.01
N VAL A 112 -21.61 6.14 -0.11
CA VAL A 112 -21.18 5.05 -0.98
C VAL A 112 -21.82 3.75 -0.51
N THR A 113 -22.46 3.04 -1.44
CA THR A 113 -23.12 1.76 -1.16
C THR A 113 -22.19 0.59 -1.47
N THR A 114 -22.53 -0.59 -0.97
CA THR A 114 -21.82 -1.84 -1.37
C THR A 114 -21.88 -2.07 -2.88
N GLU A 115 -22.95 -1.65 -3.54
CA GLU A 115 -23.09 -1.78 -4.99
C GLU A 115 -22.13 -0.86 -5.73
N ASP A 116 -21.97 0.38 -5.27
CA ASP A 116 -20.96 1.31 -5.82
C ASP A 116 -19.54 0.72 -5.70
N VAL A 117 -19.22 0.13 -4.55
CA VAL A 117 -17.91 -0.49 -4.32
C VAL A 117 -17.66 -1.64 -5.30
N LYS A 118 -18.65 -2.51 -5.53
CA LYS A 118 -18.52 -3.62 -6.48
C LYS A 118 -18.41 -3.15 -7.93
N THR A 119 -19.24 -2.18 -8.32
CA THR A 119 -19.41 -1.76 -9.72
C THR A 119 -18.44 -0.68 -10.17
N LYS A 120 -17.76 0.01 -9.25
CA LYS A 120 -16.81 1.09 -9.57
C LYS A 120 -15.39 0.83 -9.08
N ILE A 121 -15.20 0.06 -8.02
CA ILE A 121 -13.88 -0.15 -7.40
C ILE A 121 -13.35 -1.56 -7.68
N PHE A 122 -14.15 -2.60 -7.44
CA PHE A 122 -13.76 -4.00 -7.63
C PHE A 122 -14.35 -4.62 -8.92
N THR A 123 -14.22 -3.90 -10.04
CA THR A 123 -14.67 -4.39 -11.34
C THR A 123 -13.66 -5.36 -11.97
N GLU A 124 -14.15 -6.31 -12.77
CA GLU A 124 -13.34 -7.28 -13.52
C GLU A 124 -12.91 -6.76 -14.92
N ASP A 125 -13.16 -5.48 -15.22
CA ASP A 125 -12.72 -4.85 -16.47
C ASP A 125 -11.21 -4.53 -16.39
N PHE A 126 -10.39 -5.58 -16.49
CA PHE A 126 -8.93 -5.47 -16.49
C PHE A 126 -8.47 -5.00 -17.89
N CYS A 127 -8.01 -3.75 -17.99
CA CYS A 127 -7.34 -3.23 -19.19
C CYS A 127 -5.97 -3.89 -19.41
#